data_AF-B4SS76-F1
#
_entry.id   AF-B4SS76-F1
#
_cell.length_a   1.000
_cell.length_b   1.000
_cell.length_c   1.000
_cell.angle_alpha   90.00
_cell.angle_beta   90.00
_cell.angle_gamma   90.00
#
_symmetry.space_group_name_H-M   'P 1'
#
loop_
_entity.id
_entity.type
_entity.pdbx_description
1 polymer ?
#
loop_
_entity_poly.entity_id
_entity_poly.type
_entity_poly.pdbx_seq_one_letter_code
_entity_poly.pdbx_strand_id
1 'polypeptide(L)'
;MQLHDVSVVAAGSSAVGLFVEDGRTELRVPHGMPTCTAPRDAFRLLYMAFAAFSNVQSNVAHTQQQDGVEAGSVGRGLAKAPASFVDAYGIDSLFNRSNPLRLLSLRPQMARRQDGDLKHADRHLHHALFNVDDAPFFPKLPTRRSVCERGTADIVGLYFFLAEDFYRSLLRIDPGVIWGRFTMDALQRATDFRHRHLRPGDSLHEGDGWAQELLQRRLQQLLRTCYRQATLRSTEFLALYAALERYLHPALAGSVQQGQVWGMRDFWPVWESMCLHEALQQASDTQDTSIVTCDGTHLPHHPMAVEHRDTWNQLQHSMFAHNGICRRPDLLLQRGPEYAVVDFKYYPIAPDWQWRRNREEDDRTRPVKEKAQKDLDNIELYGLLLHRHLAATERVLPTITLEFWLPGEEAERSDIRSSPAWNPPLSVVTLPLLDVIRRYGERHAFAMRTRSMPGAAKAA
;
A
#
# COMPACT_ATOMS: atom_id res chain seq x y z
N MET A 1 11.02 5.57 -12.36
CA MET A 1 9.90 4.91 -13.06
C MET A 1 9.09 5.98 -13.76
N GLN A 2 8.90 5.87 -15.06
CA GLN A 2 8.21 6.89 -15.85
C GLN A 2 6.77 6.44 -16.07
N LEU A 3 5.83 7.02 -15.32
CA LEU A 3 4.43 6.64 -15.38
C LEU A 3 3.74 7.04 -16.69
N HIS A 4 4.32 7.97 -17.46
CA HIS A 4 3.75 8.40 -18.74
C HIS A 4 3.87 7.35 -19.85
N ASP A 5 4.82 6.42 -19.75
CA ASP A 5 4.99 5.29 -20.69
C ASP A 5 4.23 4.03 -20.28
N VAL A 6 3.49 4.09 -19.17
CA VAL A 6 2.75 2.95 -18.63
C VAL A 6 1.36 2.90 -19.26
N SER A 7 1.01 1.75 -19.83
CA SER A 7 -0.35 1.52 -20.32
C SER A 7 -1.25 1.06 -19.18
N VAL A 8 -2.49 1.55 -19.14
CA VAL A 8 -3.50 1.12 -18.16
C VAL A 8 -4.35 0.03 -18.79
N VAL A 9 -4.42 -1.13 -18.13
CA VAL A 9 -5.15 -2.30 -18.63
C VAL A 9 -6.03 -2.88 -17.52
N ALA A 10 -7.16 -3.48 -17.89
CA ALA A 10 -8.01 -4.15 -16.92
C ALA A 10 -7.30 -5.40 -16.38
N ALA A 11 -7.40 -5.66 -15.08
CA ALA A 11 -6.89 -6.89 -14.50
C ALA A 11 -7.68 -8.10 -15.03
N GLY A 12 -7.03 -8.98 -15.80
CA GLY A 12 -7.60 -10.27 -16.21
C GLY A 12 -7.63 -11.33 -15.10
N SER A 13 -7.06 -11.02 -13.94
CA SER A 13 -7.01 -11.85 -12.73
C SER A 13 -7.32 -11.00 -11.49
N SER A 14 -7.28 -11.59 -10.29
CA SER A 14 -7.40 -10.83 -9.03
C SER A 14 -6.19 -9.92 -8.74
N ALA A 15 -5.11 -9.99 -9.53
CA ALA A 15 -3.88 -9.25 -9.31
C ALA A 15 -3.91 -7.86 -9.92
N VAL A 16 -3.58 -6.85 -9.10
CA VAL A 16 -3.69 -5.43 -9.39
C VAL A 16 -2.39 -4.73 -9.03
N GLY A 17 -1.90 -3.84 -9.89
CA GLY A 17 -0.65 -3.11 -9.71
C GLY A 17 0.18 -3.01 -10.98
N LEU A 18 1.49 -2.82 -10.83
CA LEU A 18 2.42 -2.69 -11.95
C LEU A 18 3.01 -4.04 -12.34
N PHE A 19 3.02 -4.28 -13.65
CA PHE A 19 3.54 -5.48 -14.29
C PHE A 19 4.55 -5.09 -15.36
N VAL A 20 5.57 -5.92 -15.54
CA VAL A 20 6.48 -5.84 -16.68
C VAL A 20 6.26 -7.07 -17.53
N GLU A 21 5.80 -6.89 -18.76
CA GLU A 21 5.55 -7.97 -19.72
C GLU A 21 6.15 -7.58 -21.07
N ASP A 22 6.98 -8.47 -21.64
CA ASP A 22 7.67 -8.26 -22.93
C ASP A 22 8.38 -6.90 -23.08
N GLY A 23 8.97 -6.41 -21.98
CA GLY A 23 9.69 -5.14 -21.94
C GLY A 23 8.80 -3.89 -21.87
N ARG A 24 7.48 -4.07 -21.79
CA ARG A 24 6.51 -3.00 -21.56
C ARG A 24 6.05 -3.01 -20.10
N THR A 25 5.74 -1.83 -19.58
CA THR A 25 5.15 -1.70 -18.24
C THR A 25 3.66 -1.46 -18.36
N GLU A 26 2.88 -2.27 -17.67
CA GLU A 26 1.41 -2.17 -17.62
C GLU A 26 0.97 -1.92 -16.18
N LEU A 27 0.01 -1.01 -16.00
CA LEU A 27 -0.72 -0.84 -14.76
C LEU A 27 -2.05 -1.58 -14.89
N ARG A 28 -2.13 -2.73 -14.22
CA ARG A 28 -3.37 -3.52 -14.12
C ARG A 28 -4.27 -2.91 -13.07
N VAL A 29 -5.43 -2.42 -13.48
CA VAL A 29 -6.41 -1.77 -12.61
C VAL A 29 -7.54 -2.74 -12.20
N PRO A 30 -8.12 -2.56 -11.00
CA PRO A 30 -9.17 -3.45 -10.49
C PRO A 30 -10.46 -3.33 -11.31
N HIS A 31 -11.32 -4.35 -11.18
CA HIS A 31 -12.65 -4.37 -11.81
C HIS A 31 -13.45 -3.13 -11.41
N GLY A 32 -14.11 -2.47 -12.37
CA GLY A 32 -14.85 -1.22 -12.15
C GLY A 32 -14.01 0.06 -12.27
N MET A 33 -12.69 -0.02 -12.43
CA MET A 33 -11.86 1.16 -12.75
C MET A 33 -11.73 1.31 -14.26
N PRO A 34 -12.10 2.47 -14.84
CA PRO A 34 -11.98 2.70 -16.27
C PRO A 34 -10.53 2.65 -16.74
N THR A 35 -10.25 1.91 -17.82
CA THR A 35 -8.89 1.81 -18.40
C THR A 35 -8.45 3.08 -19.11
N CYS A 36 -9.37 4.02 -19.36
CA CYS A 36 -9.07 5.36 -19.87
C CYS A 36 -8.54 6.31 -18.79
N THR A 37 -8.49 5.90 -17.52
CA THR A 37 -7.90 6.68 -16.43
C THR A 37 -6.43 6.96 -16.71
N ALA A 38 -5.97 8.19 -16.50
CA ALA A 38 -4.57 8.52 -16.67
C ALA A 38 -3.68 7.63 -15.78
N PRO A 39 -2.57 7.06 -16.29
CA PRO A 39 -1.74 6.10 -15.54
C PRO A 39 -1.29 6.62 -14.17
N ARG A 40 -0.98 7.93 -14.10
CA ARG A 40 -0.60 8.62 -12.87
C ARG A 40 -1.71 8.59 -11.82
N ASP A 41 -2.95 8.88 -12.22
CA ASP A 41 -4.08 8.96 -11.31
C ASP A 41 -4.51 7.56 -10.84
N ALA A 42 -4.52 6.59 -11.76
CA ALA A 42 -4.75 5.19 -11.41
C ALA A 42 -3.69 4.68 -10.43
N PHE A 43 -2.40 4.92 -10.69
CA PHE A 43 -1.31 4.54 -9.78
C PHE A 43 -1.46 5.21 -8.42
N ARG A 44 -1.78 6.51 -8.39
CA ARG A 44 -2.00 7.27 -7.16
C ARG A 44 -3.10 6.66 -6.31
N LEU A 45 -4.27 6.39 -6.90
CA LEU A 45 -5.41 5.81 -6.19
C LEU A 45 -5.08 4.43 -5.63
N LEU A 46 -4.43 3.58 -6.44
CA LEU A 46 -4.00 2.25 -6.01
C LEU A 46 -2.97 2.31 -4.87
N TYR A 47 -1.99 3.21 -4.97
CA TYR A 47 -0.99 3.38 -3.93
C TYR A 47 -1.63 3.80 -2.60
N MET A 48 -2.55 4.77 -2.63
CA MET A 48 -3.27 5.21 -1.43
C MET A 48 -4.12 4.08 -0.84
N ALA A 49 -4.82 3.30 -1.68
CA ALA A 49 -5.62 2.19 -1.22
C ALA A 49 -4.78 1.07 -0.58
N PHE A 50 -3.64 0.72 -1.18
CA PHE A 50 -2.73 -0.27 -0.59
C PHE A 50 -2.08 0.24 0.70
N ALA A 51 -1.68 1.51 0.75
CA ALA A 51 -1.19 2.12 1.98
C ALA A 51 -2.26 2.08 3.09
N ALA A 52 -3.50 2.44 2.78
CA ALA A 52 -4.64 2.37 3.69
C ALA A 52 -4.86 0.94 4.21
N PHE A 53 -4.92 -0.03 3.30
CA PHE A 53 -5.16 -1.43 3.66
C PHE A 53 -4.02 -2.03 4.49
N SER A 54 -2.77 -1.66 4.21
CA SER A 54 -1.61 -2.09 5.01
C SER A 54 -1.70 -1.66 6.48
N ASN A 55 -2.30 -0.48 6.73
CA ASN A 55 -2.54 0.00 8.09
C ASN A 55 -3.64 -0.81 8.80
N VAL A 56 -4.61 -1.35 8.06
CA VAL A 56 -5.67 -2.22 8.61
C VAL A 56 -5.09 -3.56 9.07
N GLN A 57 -4.27 -4.21 8.23
CA GLN A 57 -3.66 -5.50 8.56
C GLN A 57 -2.69 -5.42 9.76
N SER A 58 -1.99 -4.30 9.91
CA SER A 58 -0.98 -4.11 10.96
C SER A 58 -1.56 -4.08 12.39
N ASN A 59 -2.89 -3.96 12.56
CA ASN A 59 -3.57 -3.84 13.86
C ASN A 59 -4.29 -5.10 14.35
N VAL A 60 -4.26 -6.20 13.59
CA VAL A 60 -4.67 -7.50 14.12
C VAL A 60 -3.45 -8.10 14.82
N ALA A 61 -3.63 -8.56 16.06
CA ALA A 61 -2.61 -9.02 17.00
C ALA A 61 -1.82 -10.29 16.57
N HIS A 62 -1.28 -10.29 15.35
CA HIS A 62 -0.42 -11.30 14.75
C HIS A 62 0.98 -10.76 14.42
N THR A 63 1.46 -9.77 15.18
CA THR A 63 2.86 -9.31 15.16
C THR A 63 3.82 -10.23 15.94
N GLN A 64 3.39 -11.44 16.31
CA GLN A 64 4.28 -12.51 16.73
C GLN A 64 4.05 -13.73 15.81
N GLN A 65 5.09 -14.10 15.07
CA GLN A 65 5.18 -15.26 14.16
C GLN A 65 4.60 -15.16 12.73
N GLN A 66 4.69 -14.01 12.07
CA GLN A 66 4.84 -13.99 10.60
C GLN A 66 6.03 -13.12 10.19
N ASP A 67 7.22 -13.54 10.65
CA ASP A 67 8.47 -13.23 9.97
C ASP A 67 8.41 -13.90 8.59
N GLY A 68 8.26 -13.05 7.57
CA GLY A 68 8.13 -13.50 6.19
C GLY A 68 7.88 -12.35 5.21
N VAL A 69 8.30 -11.11 5.53
CA VAL A 69 8.66 -10.19 4.45
C VAL A 69 9.92 -10.77 3.85
N GLU A 70 9.77 -11.68 2.89
CA GLU A 70 10.90 -12.09 2.08
C GLU A 70 11.42 -10.84 1.40
N ALA A 71 12.56 -10.35 1.88
CA ALA A 71 13.51 -9.61 1.08
C ALA A 71 14.05 -10.54 -0.02
N GLY A 72 13.15 -11.05 -0.86
CA GLY A 72 13.47 -11.81 -2.04
C GLY A 72 13.85 -10.82 -3.13
N SER A 73 15.12 -10.86 -3.54
CA SER A 73 15.68 -10.20 -4.72
C SER A 73 15.11 -10.75 -6.05
N VAL A 74 13.91 -11.33 -6.03
CA VAL A 74 13.35 -12.14 -7.11
C VAL A 74 11.84 -11.90 -7.11
N GLY A 75 11.35 -11.16 -8.10
CA GLY A 75 9.96 -11.21 -8.56
C GLY A 75 9.55 -12.67 -8.66
N ARG A 76 8.62 -13.05 -7.78
CA ARG A 76 8.16 -14.43 -7.65
C ARG A 76 7.25 -14.77 -8.81
N GLY A 77 7.58 -15.85 -9.51
CA GLY A 77 6.57 -16.63 -10.23
C GLY A 77 5.45 -17.03 -9.26
N LEU A 78 4.21 -16.98 -9.76
CA LEU A 78 2.94 -17.23 -9.06
C LEU A 78 2.97 -18.40 -8.03
N ALA A 79 3.42 -18.16 -6.80
CA ALA A 79 3.36 -19.15 -5.72
C ALA A 79 2.11 -18.93 -4.84
N LYS A 80 1.31 -19.97 -4.55
CA LYS A 80 0.06 -19.89 -3.77
C LYS A 80 0.28 -19.52 -2.28
N ALA A 81 0.44 -18.25 -1.96
CA ALA A 81 0.34 -17.71 -0.59
C ALA A 81 -0.85 -16.72 -0.53
N PRO A 82 -1.54 -16.57 0.62
CA PRO A 82 -2.65 -15.63 0.73
C PRO A 82 -2.16 -14.20 0.48
N ALA A 83 -2.95 -13.42 -0.29
CA ALA A 83 -2.86 -11.96 -0.43
C ALA A 83 -1.43 -11.38 -0.35
N SER A 84 -0.52 -11.88 -1.18
CA SER A 84 0.88 -11.44 -1.13
C SER A 84 1.07 -10.09 -1.82
N PHE A 85 1.66 -9.13 -1.11
CA PHE A 85 2.08 -7.84 -1.65
C PHE A 85 3.47 -7.92 -2.26
N VAL A 86 3.67 -7.30 -3.42
CA VAL A 86 4.95 -7.25 -4.14
C VAL A 86 5.45 -5.81 -4.18
N ASP A 87 6.72 -5.59 -3.83
CA ASP A 87 7.38 -4.27 -3.88
C ASP A 87 8.81 -4.38 -4.43
N ALA A 88 8.95 -4.89 -5.66
CA ALA A 88 10.26 -5.11 -6.27
C ALA A 88 10.99 -3.79 -6.53
N TYR A 89 10.26 -2.70 -6.83
CA TYR A 89 10.82 -1.35 -7.01
C TYR A 89 11.06 -0.59 -5.70
N GLY A 90 10.70 -1.16 -4.54
CA GLY A 90 10.94 -0.54 -3.23
C GLY A 90 10.13 0.73 -2.99
N ILE A 91 9.00 0.92 -3.67
CA ILE A 91 8.14 2.10 -3.58
C ILE A 91 7.58 2.20 -2.15
N ASP A 92 6.96 1.13 -1.64
CA ASP A 92 6.42 1.09 -0.29
C ASP A 92 7.52 1.11 0.77
N SER A 93 8.64 0.41 0.50
CA SER A 93 9.81 0.46 1.37
C SER A 93 10.34 1.89 1.57
N LEU A 94 10.34 2.71 0.51
CA LEU A 94 10.87 4.08 0.55
C LEU A 94 9.88 5.07 1.15
N PHE A 95 8.60 4.97 0.82
CA PHE A 95 7.64 6.02 1.15
C PHE A 95 6.70 5.61 2.29
N ASN A 96 6.24 4.37 2.32
CA ASN A 96 5.31 3.89 3.34
C ASN A 96 5.98 3.24 4.57
N ARG A 97 7.24 2.83 4.51
CA ARG A 97 7.91 2.13 5.63
C ARG A 97 9.16 2.83 6.18
N SER A 98 9.63 3.87 5.50
CA SER A 98 10.78 4.64 5.97
C SER A 98 10.46 5.35 7.28
N ASN A 99 11.46 5.40 8.18
CA ASN A 99 11.37 6.14 9.42
C ASN A 99 12.19 7.43 9.28
N PRO A 100 11.55 8.62 9.22
CA PRO A 100 12.24 9.90 9.08
C PRO A 100 13.31 10.14 10.14
N LEU A 101 13.07 9.72 11.39
CA LEU A 101 14.04 9.88 12.48
C LEU A 101 15.29 9.04 12.25
N ARG A 102 15.15 7.79 11.77
CA ARG A 102 16.31 6.94 11.43
C ARG A 102 17.11 7.52 10.26
N LEU A 103 16.43 8.16 9.31
CA LEU A 103 17.09 8.80 8.16
C LEU A 103 17.82 10.09 8.58
N LEU A 104 17.19 10.91 9.42
CA LEU A 104 17.82 12.12 9.98
C LEU A 104 18.96 11.78 10.95
N SER A 105 18.95 10.60 11.58
CA SER A 105 20.03 10.14 12.45
C SER A 105 21.25 9.59 11.71
N LEU A 106 21.21 9.50 10.37
CA LEU A 106 22.39 9.22 9.55
C LEU A 106 23.36 10.41 9.63
N ARG A 107 24.14 10.43 10.72
CA ARG A 107 25.11 11.49 10.98
C ARG A 107 26.27 11.41 9.98
N PRO A 108 26.79 12.57 9.51
CA PRO A 108 28.10 12.61 8.91
C PRO A 108 29.12 12.13 9.94
N GLN A 109 29.70 10.95 9.73
CA GLN A 109 30.74 10.44 10.60
C GLN A 109 32.11 10.94 10.12
N MET A 110 32.85 11.56 11.03
CA MET A 110 34.22 11.99 10.77
C MET A 110 35.14 10.78 10.63
N ALA A 111 35.47 10.40 9.40
CA ALA A 111 36.46 9.37 9.13
C ALA A 111 37.86 9.98 8.98
N ARG A 112 38.89 9.31 9.53
CA ARG A 112 40.28 9.62 9.17
C ARG A 112 40.54 9.07 7.77
N ARG A 113 40.87 9.92 6.80
CA ARG A 113 41.54 9.45 5.57
C ARG A 113 42.99 9.11 5.92
N GLN A 114 43.46 7.95 5.47
CA GLN A 114 44.87 7.55 5.61
C GLN A 114 45.77 8.16 4.54
N ASP A 115 45.20 8.79 3.51
CA ASP A 115 45.95 9.53 2.50
C ASP A 115 46.44 10.85 3.10
N GLY A 116 47.57 10.80 3.80
CA GLY A 116 48.31 11.98 4.22
C GLY A 116 48.87 12.69 2.99
N ASP A 117 48.62 14.00 2.88
CA ASP A 117 49.26 14.83 1.86
C ASP A 117 50.75 14.95 2.21
N LEU A 118 51.61 14.16 1.53
CA LEU A 118 53.06 14.12 1.77
C LEU A 118 53.80 15.39 1.31
N LYS A 119 53.08 16.36 0.74
CA LYS A 119 53.65 17.63 0.23
C LYS A 119 54.38 18.46 1.29
N HIS A 120 54.20 18.17 2.58
CA HIS A 120 54.87 18.83 3.70
C HIS A 120 55.48 17.83 4.71
N ALA A 121 55.96 16.67 4.25
CA ALA A 121 56.58 15.66 5.13
C ALA A 121 57.80 16.20 5.91
N ASP A 122 58.51 17.17 5.35
CA ASP A 122 59.62 17.91 5.95
C ASP A 122 59.23 18.53 7.32
N ARG A 123 58.03 19.13 7.41
CA ARG A 123 57.53 19.75 8.64
C ARG A 123 57.22 18.75 9.75
N HIS A 124 57.14 17.47 9.40
CA HIS A 124 56.74 16.39 10.30
C HIS A 124 57.89 15.42 10.62
N LEU A 125 59.11 15.66 10.13
CA LEU A 125 60.29 14.80 10.36
C LEU A 125 60.57 14.53 11.84
N HIS A 126 60.18 15.43 12.75
CA HIS A 126 60.27 15.24 14.20
C HIS A 126 59.39 14.09 14.74
N HIS A 127 58.51 13.52 13.92
CA HIS A 127 57.70 12.33 14.22
C HIS A 127 58.17 11.08 13.46
N ALA A 128 59.23 11.18 12.65
CA ALA A 128 59.79 10.04 11.95
C ALA A 128 60.66 9.18 12.88
N LEU A 129 60.63 7.87 12.67
CA LEU A 129 61.65 6.94 13.14
C LEU A 129 62.65 6.73 12.02
N PHE A 130 63.94 6.70 12.32
CA PHE A 130 64.98 6.52 11.29
C PHE A 130 65.45 5.07 11.29
N ASN A 131 65.62 4.50 10.10
CA ASN A 131 66.23 3.17 9.95
C ASN A 131 67.77 3.28 10.01
N VAL A 132 68.46 2.16 9.84
CA VAL A 132 69.93 2.06 9.89
C VAL A 132 70.63 2.85 8.76
N ASP A 133 69.89 3.21 7.70
CA ASP A 133 70.37 3.98 6.56
C ASP A 133 69.91 5.46 6.61
N ASP A 134 69.51 5.96 7.79
CA ASP A 134 68.97 7.30 8.02
C ASP A 134 67.73 7.66 7.17
N ALA A 135 67.03 6.66 6.64
CA ALA A 135 65.78 6.87 5.93
C ALA A 135 64.62 7.10 6.92
N PRO A 136 63.86 8.20 6.79
CA PRO A 136 62.73 8.50 7.68
C PRO A 136 61.54 7.56 7.39
N PHE A 137 61.10 6.86 8.42
CA PHE A 137 59.91 6.02 8.46
C PHE A 137 58.86 6.64 9.39
N PHE A 138 57.64 6.87 8.89
CA PHE A 138 56.55 7.44 9.68
C PHE A 138 55.60 6.33 10.14
N PRO A 139 55.68 5.83 11.39
CA PRO A 139 54.76 4.79 11.88
C PRO A 139 53.31 5.24 11.93
N LYS A 140 53.06 6.56 12.05
CA LYS A 140 51.75 7.21 11.91
C LYS A 140 51.93 8.54 11.18
N LEU A 141 51.40 8.66 9.96
CA LEU A 141 51.36 9.95 9.27
C LEU A 141 50.47 10.92 10.06
N PRO A 142 50.91 12.17 10.34
CA PRO A 142 50.06 13.21 10.88
C PRO A 142 49.05 13.66 9.80
N THR A 143 48.03 12.85 9.57
CA THR A 143 46.92 13.18 8.68
C THR A 143 46.07 14.28 9.31
N ARG A 144 45.81 15.37 8.58
CA ARG A 144 44.66 16.24 8.92
C ARG A 144 43.39 15.37 8.90
N ARG A 145 42.53 15.51 9.91
CA ARG A 145 41.18 14.92 9.87
C ARG A 145 40.44 15.56 8.70
N SER A 146 40.41 14.91 7.54
CA SER A 146 39.54 15.33 6.45
C SER A 146 38.11 14.98 6.85
N VAL A 147 37.30 16.00 7.14
CA VAL A 147 35.87 15.80 7.37
C VAL A 147 35.23 15.42 6.04
N CYS A 148 34.82 14.16 5.90
CA CYS A 148 34.09 13.71 4.71
C CYS A 148 32.59 13.78 5.01
N GLU A 149 32.03 14.98 4.96
CA GLU A 149 30.61 15.26 5.22
C GLU A 149 29.68 14.86 4.07
N ARG A 150 30.21 14.72 2.85
CA ARG A 150 29.39 14.73 1.62
C ARG A 150 28.55 13.47 1.41
N GLY A 151 29.10 12.27 1.64
CA GLY A 151 28.46 11.02 1.20
C GLY A 151 27.14 10.67 1.91
N THR A 152 27.03 10.91 3.21
CA THR A 152 25.83 10.57 4.00
C THR A 152 24.78 11.68 4.02
N ALA A 153 25.18 12.94 3.96
CA ALA A 153 24.25 14.06 3.86
C ALA A 153 23.50 14.06 2.52
N ASP A 154 24.17 13.68 1.44
CA ASP A 154 23.62 13.76 0.09
C ASP A 154 22.64 12.62 -0.21
N ILE A 155 22.86 11.41 0.32
CA ILE A 155 21.89 10.31 0.16
C ILE A 155 20.58 10.58 0.91
N VAL A 156 20.67 11.21 2.10
CA VAL A 156 19.50 11.59 2.90
C VAL A 156 18.77 12.75 2.22
N GLY A 157 19.51 13.75 1.71
CA GLY A 157 18.93 14.83 0.91
C GLY A 157 18.24 14.32 -0.36
N LEU A 158 18.86 13.37 -1.07
CA LEU A 158 18.27 12.71 -2.24
C LEU A 158 16.96 12.01 -1.88
N TYR A 159 16.95 11.25 -0.78
CA TYR A 159 15.74 10.61 -0.29
C TYR A 159 14.63 11.61 -0.02
N PHE A 160 14.90 12.66 0.77
CA PHE A 160 13.87 13.64 1.14
C PHE A 160 13.38 14.43 -0.07
N PHE A 161 14.24 14.73 -1.05
CA PHE A 161 13.83 15.29 -2.33
C PHE A 161 12.85 14.37 -3.07
N LEU A 162 13.21 13.09 -3.24
CA LEU A 162 12.36 12.11 -3.92
C LEU A 162 11.03 11.88 -3.20
N ALA A 163 11.07 11.83 -1.87
CA ALA A 163 9.87 11.64 -1.07
C ALA A 163 8.98 12.88 -1.10
N GLU A 164 9.53 14.09 -1.06
CA GLU A 164 8.76 15.32 -1.24
C GLU A 164 8.07 15.34 -2.61
N ASP A 165 8.81 15.05 -3.68
CA ASP A 165 8.29 14.99 -5.05
C ASP A 165 7.22 13.90 -5.20
N PHE A 166 7.44 12.73 -4.61
CA PHE A 166 6.46 11.65 -4.58
C PHE A 166 5.17 12.06 -3.85
N TYR A 167 5.25 12.65 -2.65
CA TYR A 167 4.05 13.05 -1.92
C TYR A 167 3.32 14.23 -2.57
N ARG A 168 4.03 15.30 -2.91
CA ARG A 168 3.42 16.54 -3.43
C ARG A 168 3.03 16.42 -4.87
N SER A 169 3.95 15.96 -5.70
CA SER A 169 3.74 15.91 -7.14
C SER A 169 2.92 14.66 -7.46
N LEU A 170 3.32 13.45 -7.09
CA LEU A 170 2.55 12.25 -7.44
C LEU A 170 1.25 12.07 -6.63
N LEU A 171 1.34 12.04 -5.29
CA LEU A 171 0.18 11.73 -4.45
C LEU A 171 -0.77 12.90 -4.18
N ARG A 172 -0.31 14.14 -4.42
CA ARG A 172 -1.05 15.38 -4.08
C ARG A 172 -1.33 15.51 -2.58
N ILE A 173 -0.37 15.08 -1.76
CA ILE A 173 -0.45 15.08 -0.30
C ILE A 173 0.63 16.00 0.26
N ASP A 174 0.27 16.76 1.30
CA ASP A 174 1.24 17.54 2.06
C ASP A 174 2.20 16.59 2.83
N PRO A 175 3.53 16.66 2.60
CA PRO A 175 4.51 15.90 3.38
C PRO A 175 4.39 16.12 4.89
N GLY A 176 3.79 17.25 5.32
CA GLY A 176 3.42 17.52 6.72
C GLY A 176 2.63 16.40 7.38
N VAL A 177 1.68 15.79 6.65
CA VAL A 177 0.86 14.67 7.13
C VAL A 177 1.71 13.42 7.36
N ILE A 178 2.75 13.25 6.55
CA ILE A 178 3.59 12.04 6.54
C ILE A 178 4.71 12.11 7.58
N TRP A 179 5.38 13.26 7.66
CA TRP A 179 6.57 13.45 8.50
C TRP A 179 6.26 14.11 9.85
N GLY A 180 5.06 14.68 10.02
CA GLY A 180 4.62 15.30 11.25
C GLY A 180 5.61 16.37 11.73
N ARG A 181 6.11 16.21 12.96
CA ARG A 181 7.08 17.17 13.55
C ARG A 181 8.43 17.25 12.83
N PHE A 182 8.80 16.24 12.03
CA PHE A 182 10.08 16.21 11.32
C PHE A 182 10.04 16.90 9.96
N THR A 183 8.88 17.45 9.58
CA THR A 183 8.65 18.04 8.26
C THR A 183 9.63 19.16 7.95
N MET A 184 9.91 20.04 8.91
CA MET A 184 10.83 21.17 8.69
C MET A 184 12.25 20.69 8.38
N ASP A 185 12.79 19.76 9.16
CA ASP A 185 14.13 19.19 8.93
C ASP A 185 14.19 18.44 7.60
N ALA A 186 13.17 17.63 7.29
CA ALA A 186 13.08 16.88 6.05
C ALA A 186 13.04 17.81 4.81
N LEU A 187 12.20 18.86 4.84
CA LEU A 187 12.11 19.85 3.76
C LEU A 187 13.39 20.66 3.63
N GLN A 188 14.05 21.00 4.74
CA GLN A 188 15.33 21.68 4.68
C GLN A 188 16.39 20.80 3.98
N ARG A 189 16.47 19.51 4.33
CA ARG A 189 17.39 18.56 3.68
C ARG A 189 17.10 18.40 2.18
N ALA A 190 15.82 18.32 1.80
CA ALA A 190 15.41 18.29 0.41
C ALA A 190 15.82 19.58 -0.33
N THR A 191 15.60 20.73 0.29
CA THR A 191 15.93 22.06 -0.27
C THR A 191 17.43 22.25 -0.44
N ASP A 192 18.24 21.91 0.57
CA ASP A 192 19.70 21.94 0.50
C ASP A 192 20.24 21.01 -0.59
N PHE A 193 19.61 19.84 -0.79
CA PHE A 193 19.95 18.93 -1.87
C PHE A 193 19.59 19.53 -3.24
N ARG A 194 18.39 20.09 -3.39
CA ARG A 194 17.95 20.77 -4.62
C ARG A 194 18.93 21.89 -4.99
N HIS A 195 19.26 22.79 -4.07
CA HIS A 195 20.18 23.90 -4.34
C HIS A 195 21.56 23.46 -4.79
N ARG A 196 22.08 22.36 -4.24
CA ARG A 196 23.42 21.87 -4.57
C ARG A 196 23.47 21.06 -5.85
N HIS A 197 22.38 20.37 -6.18
CA HIS A 197 22.42 19.31 -7.19
C HIS A 197 21.37 19.41 -8.29
N LEU A 198 20.33 20.23 -8.18
CA LEU A 198 19.17 20.23 -9.08
C LEU A 198 18.82 21.65 -9.56
N ARG A 199 17.95 21.75 -10.56
CA ARG A 199 17.40 23.03 -11.04
C ARG A 199 16.07 23.34 -10.35
N PRO A 200 15.68 24.63 -10.25
CA PRO A 200 14.34 25.00 -9.82
C PRO A 200 13.29 24.34 -10.72
N GLY A 201 12.28 23.71 -10.13
CA GLY A 201 11.20 23.03 -10.85
C GLY A 201 11.49 21.59 -11.31
N ASP A 202 12.67 21.04 -11.03
CA ASP A 202 12.96 19.63 -11.30
C ASP A 202 12.00 18.71 -10.51
N SER A 203 11.28 17.83 -11.23
CA SER A 203 10.35 16.82 -10.69
C SER A 203 10.41 15.54 -11.54
N LEU A 204 10.25 14.38 -10.92
CA LEU A 204 10.11 13.10 -11.63
C LEU A 204 8.66 12.81 -12.02
N HIS A 205 7.71 13.57 -11.49
CA HIS A 205 6.27 13.34 -11.66
C HIS A 205 5.56 14.51 -12.34
N GLU A 206 6.20 15.65 -12.50
CA GLU A 206 5.69 16.84 -13.19
C GLU A 206 6.61 17.29 -14.32
N GLY A 207 6.05 18.06 -15.26
CA GLY A 207 6.77 18.53 -16.43
C GLY A 207 6.76 17.57 -17.61
N ASP A 208 7.59 17.90 -18.61
CA ASP A 208 7.79 17.13 -19.84
C ASP A 208 8.54 15.81 -19.59
N GLY A 209 8.17 14.76 -20.33
CA GLY A 209 8.77 13.43 -20.23
C GLY A 209 10.28 13.43 -20.48
N TRP A 210 10.77 14.24 -21.42
CA TRP A 210 12.21 14.35 -21.68
C TRP A 210 12.97 14.97 -20.50
N ALA A 211 12.40 16.02 -19.87
CA ALA A 211 12.96 16.60 -18.66
C ALA A 211 13.01 15.58 -17.50
N GLN A 212 11.97 14.77 -17.36
CA GLN A 212 11.91 13.68 -16.37
C GLN A 212 12.97 12.61 -16.62
N GLU A 213 13.20 12.20 -17.88
CA GLU A 213 14.27 11.25 -18.24
C GLU A 213 15.65 11.78 -17.84
N LEU A 214 15.91 13.03 -18.20
CA LEU A 214 17.20 13.67 -17.93
C LEU A 214 17.45 13.78 -16.41
N LEU A 215 16.41 14.18 -15.66
CA LEU A 215 16.47 14.22 -14.21
C LEU A 215 16.70 12.83 -13.62
N GLN A 216 15.99 11.81 -14.08
CA GLN A 216 16.18 10.43 -13.61
C GLN A 216 17.63 9.98 -13.81
N ARG A 217 18.22 10.19 -15.00
CA ARG A 217 19.63 9.85 -15.29
C ARG A 217 20.59 10.61 -14.38
N ARG A 218 20.31 11.89 -14.08
CA ARG A 218 21.10 12.70 -13.15
C ARG A 218 21.04 12.17 -11.73
N LEU A 219 19.85 11.84 -11.23
CA LEU A 219 19.66 11.30 -9.87
C LEU A 219 20.34 9.94 -9.70
N GLN A 220 20.29 9.08 -10.73
CA GLN A 220 21.04 7.82 -10.77
C GLN A 220 22.56 8.04 -10.65
N GLN A 221 23.12 9.02 -11.36
CA GLN A 221 24.54 9.37 -11.26
C GLN A 221 24.90 9.95 -9.89
N LEU A 222 24.02 10.77 -9.31
CA LEU A 222 24.19 11.31 -7.96
C LEU A 222 24.18 10.19 -6.91
N LEU A 223 23.26 9.23 -7.01
CA LEU A 223 23.20 8.07 -6.13
C LEU A 223 24.51 7.27 -6.16
N ARG A 224 25.03 6.97 -7.36
CA ARG A 224 26.35 6.31 -7.53
C ARG A 224 27.50 7.12 -6.95
N THR A 225 27.41 8.44 -7.00
CA THR A 225 28.42 9.35 -6.44
C THR A 225 28.36 9.35 -4.92
N CYS A 226 27.16 9.38 -4.32
CA CYS A 226 26.96 9.26 -2.88
C CYS A 226 27.58 7.95 -2.35
N TYR A 227 27.35 6.83 -3.03
CA TYR A 227 27.90 5.54 -2.66
C TYR A 227 29.44 5.49 -2.71
N ARG A 228 30.04 6.08 -3.74
CA ARG A 228 31.51 6.15 -3.89
C ARG A 228 32.15 7.08 -2.85
N GLN A 229 31.44 8.14 -2.44
CA GLN A 229 31.94 9.14 -1.48
C GLN A 229 31.67 8.77 -0.02
N ALA A 230 30.78 7.81 0.25
CA ALA A 230 30.51 7.32 1.59
C ALA A 230 31.73 6.55 2.15
N THR A 231 32.38 7.13 3.16
CA THR A 231 33.56 6.57 3.82
C THR A 231 33.22 5.42 4.77
N LEU A 232 32.08 5.51 5.45
CA LEU A 232 31.53 4.48 6.33
C LEU A 232 30.11 4.15 5.87
N ARG A 233 29.87 2.88 5.57
CA ARG A 233 28.59 2.38 5.06
C ARG A 233 27.90 1.63 6.19
N SER A 234 27.08 2.33 6.97
CA SER A 234 26.26 1.67 7.98
C SER A 234 25.20 0.78 7.33
N THR A 235 24.61 -0.12 8.12
CA THR A 235 23.49 -0.96 7.70
C THR A 235 22.32 -0.12 7.17
N GLU A 236 22.04 1.01 7.81
CA GLU A 236 20.98 1.94 7.43
C GLU A 236 21.31 2.66 6.12
N PHE A 237 22.57 3.07 5.92
CA PHE A 237 23.01 3.65 4.67
C PHE A 237 22.86 2.66 3.51
N LEU A 238 23.30 1.42 3.70
CA LEU A 238 23.21 0.38 2.68
C LEU A 238 21.76 0.03 2.36
N ALA A 239 20.90 -0.07 3.37
CA ALA A 239 19.47 -0.31 3.18
C ALA A 239 18.80 0.84 2.39
N LEU A 240 19.10 2.09 2.74
CA LEU A 240 18.59 3.27 2.02
C LEU A 240 19.09 3.29 0.58
N TYR A 241 20.39 3.03 0.37
CA TYR A 241 20.99 2.97 -0.95
C TYR A 241 20.33 1.90 -1.82
N ALA A 242 20.17 0.68 -1.31
CA ALA A 242 19.53 -0.42 -2.04
C ALA A 242 18.07 -0.12 -2.39
N ALA A 243 17.33 0.55 -1.50
CA ALA A 243 15.96 0.98 -1.77
C ALA A 243 15.91 2.06 -2.86
N LEU A 244 16.77 3.08 -2.77
CA LEU A 244 16.90 4.13 -3.79
C LEU A 244 17.38 3.59 -5.14
N GLU A 245 18.27 2.60 -5.14
CA GLU A 245 18.75 1.95 -6.35
C GLU A 245 17.63 1.21 -7.07
N ARG A 246 16.82 0.42 -6.35
CA ARG A 246 15.65 -0.27 -6.93
C ARG A 246 14.63 0.70 -7.52
N TYR A 247 14.38 1.82 -6.85
CA TYR A 247 13.43 2.84 -7.31
C TYR A 247 13.92 3.64 -8.53
N LEU A 248 15.19 4.08 -8.50
CA LEU A 248 15.78 4.89 -9.57
C LEU A 248 16.26 4.06 -10.76
N HIS A 249 16.60 2.80 -10.55
CA HIS A 249 17.01 1.84 -11.58
C HIS A 249 16.05 0.63 -11.66
N PRO A 250 14.80 0.83 -12.11
CA PRO A 250 13.85 -0.28 -12.27
C PRO A 250 14.39 -1.43 -13.14
N ALA A 251 15.15 -1.08 -14.20
CA ALA A 251 15.77 -2.05 -15.11
C ALA A 251 16.93 -2.86 -14.49
N LEU A 252 17.55 -2.40 -13.39
CA LEU A 252 18.63 -3.09 -12.68
C LEU A 252 18.12 -3.90 -11.47
N ALA A 253 16.91 -3.62 -10.98
CA ALA A 253 16.29 -4.33 -9.85
C ALA A 253 16.06 -5.83 -10.16
N GLY A 254 16.18 -6.23 -11.42
CA GLY A 254 16.36 -7.61 -11.85
C GLY A 254 16.48 -7.63 -13.38
N SER A 255 17.54 -8.25 -13.91
CA SER A 255 17.64 -8.53 -15.34
C SER A 255 16.39 -9.34 -15.78
N VAL A 256 15.48 -8.70 -16.50
CA VAL A 256 14.35 -9.34 -17.21
C VAL A 256 13.46 -10.21 -16.32
N GLN A 257 12.77 -9.64 -15.34
CA GLN A 257 11.70 -10.37 -14.65
C GLN A 257 10.34 -9.94 -15.19
N GLN A 258 9.77 -10.83 -16.01
CA GLN A 258 8.37 -10.75 -16.42
C GLN A 258 7.47 -10.98 -15.19
N GLY A 259 6.36 -10.24 -15.11
CA GLY A 259 5.33 -10.40 -14.08
C GLY A 259 5.14 -9.18 -13.19
N GLN A 260 4.56 -9.39 -12.01
CA GLN A 260 4.20 -8.31 -11.09
C GLN A 260 5.44 -7.73 -10.40
N VAL A 261 5.65 -6.41 -10.52
CA VAL A 261 6.77 -5.68 -9.89
C VAL A 261 6.33 -4.82 -8.72
N TRP A 262 5.05 -4.42 -8.69
CA TRP A 262 4.47 -3.70 -7.55
C TRP A 262 2.96 -3.98 -7.46
N GLY A 263 2.43 -4.06 -6.25
CA GLY A 263 0.99 -4.18 -5.99
C GLY A 263 0.61 -5.50 -5.32
N MET A 264 -0.65 -5.90 -5.49
CA MET A 264 -1.26 -7.00 -4.74
C MET A 264 -1.74 -8.11 -5.67
N ARG A 265 -1.54 -9.37 -5.27
CA ARG A 265 -1.99 -10.52 -6.07
C ARG A 265 -3.48 -10.80 -5.99
N ASP A 266 -4.11 -10.48 -4.87
CA ASP A 266 -5.53 -10.66 -4.67
C ASP A 266 -6.13 -9.36 -4.16
N PHE A 267 -6.91 -8.69 -5.00
CA PHE A 267 -7.49 -7.39 -4.66
C PHE A 267 -8.78 -7.48 -3.82
N TRP A 268 -9.42 -8.66 -3.75
CA TRP A 268 -10.68 -8.85 -3.01
C TRP A 268 -10.63 -8.41 -1.52
N PRO A 269 -9.53 -8.58 -0.76
CA PRO A 269 -9.48 -8.09 0.63
C PRO A 269 -9.47 -6.56 0.72
N VAL A 270 -8.84 -5.89 -0.25
CA VAL A 270 -8.84 -4.43 -0.35
C VAL A 270 -10.25 -3.96 -0.68
N TRP A 271 -10.91 -4.64 -1.62
CA TRP A 271 -12.32 -4.39 -1.96
C TRP A 271 -13.24 -4.51 -0.74
N GLU A 272 -13.15 -5.60 0.03
CA GLU A 272 -13.93 -5.77 1.26
C GLU A 272 -13.68 -4.64 2.28
N SER A 273 -12.41 -4.27 2.50
CA SER A 273 -12.08 -3.16 3.39
C SER A 273 -12.69 -1.83 2.92
N MET A 274 -12.72 -1.61 1.61
CA MET A 274 -13.36 -0.44 0.99
C MET A 274 -14.89 -0.46 1.16
N CYS A 275 -15.54 -1.61 0.97
CA CYS A 275 -16.98 -1.75 1.21
C CYS A 275 -17.36 -1.49 2.68
N LEU A 276 -16.57 -2.00 3.63
CA LEU A 276 -16.77 -1.72 5.05
C LEU A 276 -16.60 -0.24 5.37
N HIS A 277 -15.64 0.44 4.74
CA HIS A 277 -15.50 1.89 4.87
C HIS A 277 -16.74 2.65 4.37
N GLU A 278 -17.28 2.27 3.21
CA GLU A 278 -18.49 2.91 2.66
C GLU A 278 -19.69 2.67 3.58
N ALA A 279 -19.86 1.47 4.12
CA ALA A 279 -20.91 1.18 5.10
C ALA A 279 -20.77 2.02 6.38
N LEU A 280 -19.55 2.18 6.89
CA LEU A 280 -19.28 3.03 8.06
C LEU A 280 -19.60 4.51 7.78
N GLN A 281 -19.29 4.98 6.57
CA GLN A 281 -19.57 6.35 6.16
C GLN A 281 -21.09 6.57 6.03
N GLN A 282 -21.80 5.66 5.35
CA GLN A 282 -23.26 5.70 5.23
C GLN A 282 -23.96 5.72 6.59
N ALA A 283 -23.51 4.88 7.53
CA ALA A 283 -24.05 4.84 8.89
C ALA A 283 -23.70 6.07 9.74
N SER A 284 -22.65 6.80 9.40
CA SER A 284 -22.29 8.07 10.06
C SER A 284 -23.11 9.24 9.51
N ASP A 285 -23.37 9.24 8.21
CA ASP A 285 -23.98 10.36 7.49
C ASP A 285 -25.52 10.29 7.48
N THR A 286 -26.08 9.08 7.54
CA THR A 286 -27.53 8.84 7.42
C THR A 286 -28.11 8.35 8.74
N GLN A 287 -29.05 9.10 9.31
CA GLN A 287 -29.71 8.72 10.58
C GLN A 287 -30.52 7.42 10.48
N ASP A 288 -30.96 7.05 9.28
CA ASP A 288 -31.82 5.89 9.03
C ASP A 288 -31.05 4.59 8.74
N THR A 289 -29.72 4.63 8.63
CA THR A 289 -28.90 3.44 8.35
C THR A 289 -27.91 3.19 9.48
N SER A 290 -27.90 1.97 10.02
CA SER A 290 -26.93 1.56 11.03
C SER A 290 -26.32 0.18 10.72
N ILE A 291 -25.09 -0.02 11.20
CA ILE A 291 -24.42 -1.33 11.12
C ILE A 291 -24.82 -2.13 12.36
N VAL A 292 -25.50 -3.26 12.12
CA VAL A 292 -25.90 -4.19 13.19
C VAL A 292 -24.71 -5.10 13.53
N THR A 293 -24.04 -5.63 12.52
CA THR A 293 -22.81 -6.42 12.65
C THR A 293 -22.07 -6.49 11.31
N CYS A 294 -20.76 -6.75 11.34
CA CYS A 294 -19.94 -6.96 10.15
C CYS A 294 -18.77 -7.91 10.45
N ASP A 295 -18.16 -8.46 9.41
CA ASP A 295 -16.89 -9.17 9.54
C ASP A 295 -15.76 -8.17 9.85
N GLY A 296 -15.16 -8.34 11.02
CA GLY A 296 -14.08 -7.49 11.52
C GLY A 296 -12.71 -7.73 10.88
N THR A 297 -12.57 -8.70 9.97
CA THR A 297 -11.28 -9.16 9.43
C THR A 297 -10.54 -8.06 8.66
N HIS A 298 -11.25 -7.32 7.79
CA HIS A 298 -10.69 -6.24 6.98
C HIS A 298 -11.24 -4.86 7.36
N LEU A 299 -11.82 -4.73 8.56
CA LEU A 299 -12.46 -3.52 9.05
C LEU A 299 -11.43 -2.41 9.30
N PRO A 300 -11.52 -1.25 8.59
CA PRO A 300 -10.58 -0.17 8.79
C PRO A 300 -10.75 0.51 10.16
N HIS A 301 -9.70 1.20 10.61
CA HIS A 301 -9.75 1.95 11.86
C HIS A 301 -10.71 3.12 11.74
N HIS A 302 -11.87 2.99 12.39
CA HIS A 302 -12.90 4.01 12.45
C HIS A 302 -13.37 4.17 13.90
N PRO A 303 -13.67 5.38 14.40
CA PRO A 303 -14.14 5.57 15.77
C PRO A 303 -15.32 4.67 16.13
N MET A 304 -16.35 4.58 15.26
CA MET A 304 -17.48 3.66 15.44
C MET A 304 -17.05 2.19 15.46
N ALA A 305 -16.11 1.81 14.60
CA ALA A 305 -15.60 0.44 14.57
C ALA A 305 -14.86 0.07 15.85
N VAL A 306 -14.14 1.01 16.47
CA VAL A 306 -13.47 0.80 17.75
C VAL A 306 -14.49 0.68 18.89
N GLU A 307 -15.52 1.52 18.89
CA GLU A 307 -16.55 1.54 19.92
C GLU A 307 -17.46 0.31 19.90
N HIS A 308 -17.87 -0.15 18.72
CA HIS A 308 -18.87 -1.20 18.57
C HIS A 308 -18.31 -2.59 18.26
N ARG A 309 -16.98 -2.76 18.16
CA ARG A 309 -16.35 -4.01 17.69
C ARG A 309 -16.83 -5.24 18.44
N ASP A 310 -16.82 -5.18 19.77
CA ASP A 310 -17.18 -6.32 20.60
C ASP A 310 -18.68 -6.64 20.49
N THR A 311 -19.51 -5.60 20.43
CA THR A 311 -20.95 -5.73 20.21
C THR A 311 -21.25 -6.38 18.86
N TRP A 312 -20.61 -5.91 17.78
CA TRP A 312 -20.78 -6.48 16.44
C TRP A 312 -20.34 -7.94 16.40
N ASN A 313 -19.20 -8.30 16.99
CA ASN A 313 -18.73 -9.68 17.05
C ASN A 313 -19.71 -10.59 17.83
N GLN A 314 -20.24 -10.11 18.97
CA GLN A 314 -21.22 -10.85 19.77
C GLN A 314 -22.52 -11.07 19.00
N LEU A 315 -23.04 -10.03 18.33
CA LEU A 315 -24.25 -10.13 17.50
C LEU A 315 -24.03 -11.06 16.29
N GLN A 316 -22.87 -10.98 15.64
CA GLN A 316 -22.54 -11.89 14.54
C GLN A 316 -22.58 -13.35 15.00
N HIS A 317 -21.99 -13.62 16.17
CA HIS A 317 -21.94 -14.96 16.72
C HIS A 317 -23.35 -15.44 17.13
N SER A 318 -24.13 -14.60 17.82
CA SER A 318 -25.47 -14.99 18.28
C SER A 318 -26.43 -15.28 17.12
N MET A 319 -26.35 -14.51 16.03
CA MET A 319 -27.21 -14.64 14.86
C MET A 319 -26.77 -15.78 13.92
N PHE A 320 -25.46 -15.92 13.65
CA PHE A 320 -24.99 -16.74 12.53
C PHE A 320 -24.17 -17.98 12.94
N ALA A 321 -23.69 -18.10 14.18
CA ALA A 321 -22.84 -19.23 14.57
C ALA A 321 -23.57 -20.60 14.60
N HIS A 322 -24.90 -20.60 14.67
CA HIS A 322 -25.73 -21.80 14.78
C HIS A 322 -25.93 -22.57 13.46
N ASN A 323 -24.93 -22.58 12.57
CA ASN A 323 -24.94 -23.33 11.31
C ASN A 323 -23.90 -24.47 11.26
N GLY A 324 -23.13 -24.70 12.33
CA GLY A 324 -22.15 -25.80 12.44
C GLY A 324 -20.90 -25.66 11.57
N ILE A 325 -20.86 -24.66 10.68
CA ILE A 325 -19.76 -24.36 9.76
C ILE A 325 -19.21 -22.94 9.94
N CYS A 326 -19.73 -22.20 10.93
CA CYS A 326 -19.39 -20.82 11.27
C CYS A 326 -19.45 -19.83 10.10
N ARG A 327 -20.30 -20.07 9.09
CA ARG A 327 -20.49 -19.12 7.99
C ARG A 327 -21.24 -17.89 8.49
N ARG A 328 -20.88 -16.72 7.96
CA ARG A 328 -21.43 -15.42 8.37
C ARG A 328 -21.40 -14.46 7.17
N PRO A 329 -22.35 -13.52 7.09
CA PRO A 329 -22.28 -12.46 6.09
C PRO A 329 -21.15 -11.48 6.41
N ASP A 330 -20.68 -10.78 5.37
CA ASP A 330 -19.67 -9.73 5.51
C ASP A 330 -20.24 -8.51 6.25
N LEU A 331 -21.52 -8.21 6.04
CA LEU A 331 -22.17 -7.04 6.63
C LEU A 331 -23.68 -7.26 6.82
N LEU A 332 -24.22 -6.79 7.95
CA LEU A 332 -25.65 -6.67 8.22
C LEU A 332 -25.98 -5.21 8.53
N LEU A 333 -26.82 -4.63 7.68
CA LEU A 333 -27.33 -3.27 7.83
C LEU A 333 -28.78 -3.28 8.32
N GLN A 334 -29.13 -2.26 9.10
CA GLN A 334 -30.51 -1.90 9.39
C GLN A 334 -30.81 -0.57 8.70
N ARG A 335 -31.85 -0.53 7.86
CA ARG A 335 -32.33 0.65 7.14
C ARG A 335 -33.78 0.91 7.54
N GLY A 336 -33.98 1.78 8.53
CA GLY A 336 -35.28 1.95 9.18
C GLY A 336 -35.82 0.61 9.74
N PRO A 337 -37.01 0.13 9.29
CA PRO A 337 -37.57 -1.14 9.74
C PRO A 337 -37.01 -2.37 9.01
N GLU A 338 -36.17 -2.20 7.99
CA GLU A 338 -35.69 -3.29 7.13
C GLU A 338 -34.26 -3.71 7.50
N TYR A 339 -33.96 -5.00 7.33
CA TYR A 339 -32.60 -5.54 7.42
C TYR A 339 -32.08 -5.90 6.04
N ALA A 340 -30.83 -5.55 5.76
CA ALA A 340 -30.13 -5.92 4.54
C ALA A 340 -28.92 -6.79 4.89
N VAL A 341 -28.95 -8.05 4.46
CA VAL A 341 -27.83 -8.99 4.53
C VAL A 341 -26.95 -8.75 3.31
N VAL A 342 -25.71 -8.32 3.53
CA VAL A 342 -24.80 -7.93 2.48
C VAL A 342 -23.60 -8.88 2.42
N ASP A 343 -23.27 -9.32 1.21
CA ASP A 343 -22.13 -10.19 0.92
C ASP A 343 -21.29 -9.55 -0.19
N PHE A 344 -20.02 -9.26 0.07
CA PHE A 344 -19.17 -8.55 -0.87
C PHE A 344 -18.59 -9.53 -1.88
N LYS A 345 -18.64 -9.17 -3.16
CA LYS A 345 -18.09 -10.01 -4.23
C LYS A 345 -17.19 -9.20 -5.14
N TYR A 346 -16.10 -9.84 -5.54
CA TYR A 346 -15.15 -9.26 -6.49
C TYR A 346 -15.25 -10.01 -7.82
N TYR A 347 -16.19 -9.59 -8.66
CA TYR A 347 -16.37 -10.06 -10.02
C TYR A 347 -16.23 -8.88 -11.01
N PRO A 348 -15.72 -9.13 -12.23
CA PRO A 348 -15.68 -8.10 -13.28
C PRO A 348 -17.08 -7.69 -13.74
N ILE A 349 -17.98 -8.67 -13.80
CA ILE A 349 -19.39 -8.53 -14.20
C ILE A 349 -20.18 -9.45 -13.28
N ALA A 350 -21.36 -9.01 -12.84
CA ALA A 350 -22.27 -9.85 -12.08
C ALA A 350 -22.50 -11.19 -12.82
N PRO A 351 -22.25 -12.35 -12.20
CA PRO A 351 -22.60 -13.63 -12.78
C PRO A 351 -24.07 -13.67 -13.15
N ASP A 352 -24.42 -14.47 -14.17
CA ASP A 352 -25.82 -14.73 -14.49
C ASP A 352 -26.46 -15.59 -13.40
N TRP A 353 -26.90 -14.91 -12.34
CA TRP A 353 -27.61 -15.52 -11.22
C TRP A 353 -29.04 -15.92 -11.60
N GLN A 354 -29.52 -15.62 -12.81
CA GLN A 354 -30.91 -15.80 -13.24
C GLN A 354 -31.26 -17.26 -13.63
N TRP A 355 -30.28 -18.13 -13.85
CA TRP A 355 -30.51 -19.48 -14.39
C TRP A 355 -30.14 -20.60 -13.41
N ARG A 356 -31.15 -21.13 -12.69
CA ARG A 356 -31.03 -22.46 -12.05
C ARG A 356 -30.99 -23.53 -13.14
N ARG A 357 -29.77 -23.98 -13.50
CA ARG A 357 -29.41 -25.20 -14.27
C ARG A 357 -30.31 -25.51 -15.48
N ASN A 358 -29.89 -25.05 -16.66
CA ASN A 358 -30.03 -25.88 -17.87
C ASN A 358 -28.76 -26.71 -18.07
N ARG A 359 -28.97 -27.99 -18.42
CA ARG A 359 -28.06 -29.12 -18.14
C ARG A 359 -27.08 -29.44 -19.27
N GLU A 360 -27.05 -28.64 -20.30
CA GLU A 360 -26.15 -28.82 -21.45
C GLU A 360 -25.19 -27.65 -21.43
N GLU A 361 -23.91 -27.82 -21.04
CA GLU A 361 -22.85 -26.89 -21.50
C GLU A 361 -21.42 -27.18 -21.05
N ASP A 362 -20.57 -26.52 -21.86
CA ASP A 362 -19.13 -26.39 -22.03
C ASP A 362 -18.27 -26.40 -20.75
N ASP A 363 -17.17 -27.18 -20.78
CA ASP A 363 -16.34 -27.52 -19.62
C ASP A 363 -15.61 -26.30 -19.02
N ARG A 364 -15.42 -25.23 -19.80
CA ARG A 364 -14.67 -24.03 -19.40
C ARG A 364 -15.41 -23.08 -18.46
N THR A 365 -16.75 -23.07 -18.46
CA THR A 365 -17.56 -22.13 -17.64
C THR A 365 -18.10 -22.76 -16.34
N ARG A 366 -18.00 -24.08 -16.20
CA ARG A 366 -18.44 -24.84 -15.02
C ARG A 366 -17.92 -24.30 -13.68
N PRO A 367 -16.62 -24.00 -13.48
CA PRO A 367 -16.13 -23.58 -12.17
C PRO A 367 -16.66 -22.20 -11.73
N VAL A 368 -16.91 -21.29 -12.68
CA VAL A 368 -17.48 -19.96 -12.39
C VAL A 368 -18.96 -20.09 -12.03
N LYS A 369 -19.72 -20.90 -12.77
CA LYS A 369 -21.14 -21.20 -12.48
C LYS A 369 -21.28 -21.89 -11.11
N GLU A 370 -20.41 -22.85 -10.78
CA GLU A 370 -20.38 -23.51 -9.46
C GLU A 370 -20.08 -22.55 -8.31
N LYS A 371 -19.13 -21.61 -8.50
CA LYS A 371 -18.83 -20.59 -7.50
C LYS A 371 -20.00 -19.63 -7.30
N ALA A 372 -20.59 -19.14 -8.40
CA ALA A 372 -21.75 -18.25 -8.35
C ALA A 372 -22.96 -18.90 -7.67
N GLN A 373 -23.20 -20.20 -7.89
CA GLN A 373 -24.24 -20.94 -7.18
C GLN A 373 -23.94 -21.06 -5.69
N LYS A 374 -22.69 -21.36 -5.31
CA LYS A 374 -22.29 -21.38 -3.89
C LYS A 374 -22.49 -20.03 -3.21
N ASP A 375 -22.20 -18.93 -3.91
CA ASP A 375 -22.44 -17.58 -3.39
C ASP A 375 -23.94 -17.30 -3.18
N LEU A 376 -24.81 -17.73 -4.11
CA LEU A 376 -26.27 -17.66 -3.93
C LEU A 376 -26.74 -18.49 -2.72
N ASP A 377 -26.28 -19.74 -2.62
CA ASP A 377 -26.65 -20.62 -1.51
C ASP A 377 -26.18 -20.03 -0.16
N ASN A 378 -25.03 -19.37 -0.14
CA ASN A 378 -24.48 -18.71 1.06
C ASN A 378 -25.35 -17.55 1.52
N ILE A 379 -25.66 -16.60 0.62
CA ILE A 379 -26.43 -15.41 1.00
C ILE A 379 -27.87 -15.79 1.39
N GLU A 380 -28.44 -16.81 0.73
CA GLU A 380 -29.75 -17.35 1.09
C GLU A 380 -29.73 -17.96 2.51
N LEU A 381 -28.68 -18.73 2.84
CA LEU A 381 -28.49 -19.29 4.18
C LEU A 381 -28.36 -18.18 5.24
N TYR A 382 -27.63 -17.10 4.95
CA TYR A 382 -27.51 -15.97 5.86
C TYR A 382 -28.86 -15.32 6.14
N GLY A 383 -29.67 -15.10 5.09
CA GLY A 383 -31.03 -14.61 5.23
C GLY A 383 -31.90 -15.51 6.11
N LEU A 384 -31.84 -16.83 5.93
CA LEU A 384 -32.59 -17.80 6.75
C LEU A 384 -32.17 -17.79 8.22
N LEU A 385 -30.86 -17.71 8.49
CA LEU A 385 -30.34 -17.63 9.86
C LEU A 385 -30.81 -16.36 10.56
N LEU A 386 -30.75 -15.22 9.86
CA LEU A 386 -31.27 -13.95 10.37
C LEU A 386 -32.78 -14.04 10.61
N HIS A 387 -33.55 -14.55 9.65
CA HIS A 387 -35.00 -14.72 9.78
C HIS A 387 -35.36 -15.57 10.99
N ARG A 388 -34.66 -16.69 11.20
CA ARG A 388 -34.85 -17.55 12.38
C ARG A 388 -34.56 -16.80 13.67
N HIS A 389 -33.48 -16.01 13.72
CA HIS A 389 -33.14 -15.22 14.89
C HIS A 389 -34.22 -14.19 15.21
N LEU A 390 -34.62 -13.39 14.22
CA LEU A 390 -35.63 -12.34 14.37
C LEU A 390 -37.01 -12.91 14.72
N ALA A 391 -37.38 -14.08 14.18
CA ALA A 391 -38.62 -14.76 14.56
C ALA A 391 -38.66 -15.18 16.04
N ALA A 392 -37.51 -15.34 16.69
CA ALA A 392 -37.41 -15.70 18.09
C ALA A 392 -37.35 -14.47 19.01
N THR A 393 -36.88 -13.32 18.52
CA THR A 393 -36.61 -12.13 19.34
C THR A 393 -37.60 -10.99 19.12
N GLU A 394 -38.15 -10.85 17.92
CA GLU A 394 -39.01 -9.74 17.53
C GLU A 394 -40.50 -10.11 17.59
N ARG A 395 -41.34 -9.13 17.95
CA ARG A 395 -42.80 -9.30 17.97
C ARG A 395 -43.42 -9.19 16.57
N VAL A 396 -42.81 -8.38 15.71
CA VAL A 396 -43.21 -8.17 14.32
C VAL A 396 -42.00 -8.46 13.47
N LEU A 397 -42.14 -9.38 12.52
CA LEU A 397 -41.05 -9.77 11.63
C LEU A 397 -40.72 -8.62 10.67
N PRO A 398 -39.50 -8.07 10.72
CA PRO A 398 -39.08 -7.04 9.79
C PRO A 398 -38.80 -7.63 8.40
N THR A 399 -38.82 -6.77 7.38
CA THR A 399 -38.45 -7.16 6.02
C THR A 399 -36.95 -7.45 5.95
N ILE A 400 -36.58 -8.56 5.31
CA ILE A 400 -35.19 -8.93 5.05
C ILE A 400 -34.93 -8.84 3.54
N THR A 401 -33.87 -8.14 3.18
CA THR A 401 -33.35 -8.06 1.81
C THR A 401 -31.94 -8.65 1.76
N LEU A 402 -31.56 -9.20 0.61
CA LEU A 402 -30.24 -9.75 0.34
C LEU A 402 -29.55 -8.88 -0.71
N GLU A 403 -28.28 -8.56 -0.51
CA GLU A 403 -27.51 -7.73 -1.44
C GLU A 403 -26.13 -8.31 -1.70
N PHE A 404 -25.77 -8.43 -2.98
CA PHE A 404 -24.37 -8.58 -3.38
C PHE A 404 -23.78 -7.22 -3.70
N TRP A 405 -22.65 -6.86 -3.08
CA TRP A 405 -21.95 -5.63 -3.45
C TRP A 405 -20.76 -5.94 -4.35
N LEU A 406 -20.74 -5.31 -5.53
CA LEU A 406 -19.74 -5.50 -6.57
C LEU A 406 -19.07 -4.18 -6.92
N PRO A 407 -17.82 -4.20 -7.37
CA PRO A 407 -17.20 -3.01 -7.93
C PRO A 407 -17.73 -2.78 -9.36
N GLY A 408 -17.94 -1.51 -9.72
CA GLY A 408 -18.23 -1.14 -11.10
C GLY A 408 -17.88 0.31 -11.39
N GLU A 409 -18.17 0.75 -12.61
CA GLU A 409 -17.87 2.12 -13.05
C GLU A 409 -18.87 3.13 -12.48
N GLU A 410 -20.14 2.74 -12.42
CA GLU A 410 -21.25 3.58 -11.95
C GLU A 410 -21.99 2.92 -10.78
N ALA A 411 -22.69 3.75 -10.01
CA ALA A 411 -23.59 3.27 -8.97
C ALA A 411 -24.85 2.70 -9.61
N GLU A 412 -25.11 1.41 -9.43
CA GLU A 412 -26.29 0.74 -9.98
C GLU A 412 -26.89 -0.20 -8.93
N ARG A 413 -28.22 -0.33 -8.94
CA ARG A 413 -28.94 -1.38 -8.22
C ARG A 413 -29.81 -2.15 -9.20
N SER A 414 -29.60 -3.45 -9.29
CA SER A 414 -30.33 -4.32 -10.21
C SER A 414 -30.92 -5.50 -9.44
N ASP A 415 -32.25 -5.68 -9.51
CA ASP A 415 -32.92 -6.78 -8.82
C ASP A 415 -32.78 -8.09 -9.59
N ILE A 416 -32.49 -9.17 -8.87
CA ILE A 416 -32.37 -10.51 -9.45
C ILE A 416 -33.75 -11.18 -9.45
N ARG A 417 -34.26 -11.49 -10.65
CA ARG A 417 -35.59 -12.09 -10.85
C ARG A 417 -35.71 -13.53 -10.33
N SER A 418 -34.61 -14.27 -10.26
CA SER A 418 -34.59 -15.59 -9.64
C SER A 418 -34.51 -15.43 -8.12
N SER A 419 -35.66 -15.28 -7.49
CA SER A 419 -35.73 -15.18 -6.04
C SER A 419 -35.07 -16.40 -5.37
N PRO A 420 -34.42 -16.22 -4.21
CA PRO A 420 -34.02 -17.33 -3.34
C PRO A 420 -35.24 -18.21 -3.03
N ALA A 421 -35.03 -19.48 -2.65
CA ALA A 421 -36.12 -20.46 -2.55
C ALA A 421 -37.22 -20.06 -1.55
N TRP A 422 -36.89 -19.28 -0.53
CA TRP A 422 -37.84 -18.76 0.47
C TRP A 422 -38.26 -17.29 0.23
N ASN A 423 -37.89 -16.73 -0.94
CA ASN A 423 -38.36 -15.48 -1.55
C ASN A 423 -38.11 -14.13 -0.83
N PRO A 424 -36.95 -13.86 -0.20
CA PRO A 424 -36.55 -12.49 0.11
C PRO A 424 -36.08 -11.76 -1.18
N PRO A 425 -36.27 -10.43 -1.31
CA PRO A 425 -35.69 -9.67 -2.41
C PRO A 425 -34.17 -9.81 -2.43
N LEU A 426 -33.60 -10.10 -3.60
CA LEU A 426 -32.16 -10.17 -3.83
C LEU A 426 -31.77 -9.13 -4.89
N SER A 427 -30.85 -8.23 -4.55
CA SER A 427 -30.35 -7.21 -5.46
C SER A 427 -28.83 -7.30 -5.62
N VAL A 428 -28.33 -6.88 -6.77
CA VAL A 428 -26.92 -6.55 -6.99
C VAL A 428 -26.76 -5.05 -6.82
N VAL A 429 -25.83 -4.64 -5.97
CA VAL A 429 -25.47 -3.24 -5.76
C VAL A 429 -24.05 -3.04 -6.28
N THR A 430 -23.92 -2.26 -7.33
CA THR A 430 -22.63 -1.89 -7.90
C THR A 430 -22.18 -0.58 -7.25
N LEU A 431 -20.99 -0.56 -6.64
CA LEU A 431 -20.41 0.69 -6.13
C LEU A 431 -19.40 1.26 -7.13
N PRO A 432 -19.42 2.59 -7.36
CA PRO A 432 -18.52 3.25 -8.30
C PRO A 432 -17.09 3.22 -7.74
N LEU A 433 -16.29 2.28 -8.25
CA LEU A 433 -15.00 1.92 -7.65
C LEU A 433 -14.07 3.13 -7.58
N LEU A 434 -14.04 3.96 -8.62
CA LEU A 434 -13.15 5.12 -8.69
C LEU A 434 -13.39 6.11 -7.53
N ASP A 435 -14.63 6.27 -7.10
CA ASP A 435 -14.99 7.15 -6.00
C ASP A 435 -14.74 6.48 -4.65
N VAL A 436 -15.10 5.20 -4.54
CA VAL A 436 -14.89 4.40 -3.33
C VAL A 436 -13.40 4.31 -2.98
N ILE A 437 -12.55 3.98 -3.95
CA ILE A 437 -11.09 3.86 -3.73
C ILE A 437 -10.46 5.21 -3.36
N ARG A 438 -10.97 6.30 -3.93
CA ARG A 438 -10.52 7.66 -3.61
C ARG A 438 -10.83 8.01 -2.15
N ARG A 439 -12.10 7.88 -1.74
CA ARG A 439 -12.55 8.17 -0.36
C ARG A 439 -11.80 7.31 0.65
N TYR A 440 -11.69 6.01 0.38
CA TYR A 440 -10.96 5.08 1.25
C TYR A 440 -9.48 5.45 1.40
N GLY A 441 -8.78 5.69 0.28
CA GLY A 441 -7.36 6.04 0.28
C GLY A 441 -7.11 7.36 1.00
N GLU A 442 -7.87 8.42 0.68
CA GLU A 442 -7.74 9.74 1.30
C GLU A 442 -8.01 9.70 2.81
N ARG A 443 -8.95 8.86 3.25
CA ARG A 443 -9.28 8.73 4.67
C ARG A 443 -8.23 7.95 5.47
N HIS A 444 -7.69 6.86 4.92
CA HIS A 444 -6.97 5.85 5.70
C HIS A 444 -5.48 5.69 5.39
N ALA A 445 -4.99 6.15 4.23
CA ALA A 445 -3.61 5.88 3.80
C ALA A 445 -2.55 6.36 4.81
N PHE A 446 -2.81 7.48 5.49
CA PHE A 446 -1.83 8.10 6.41
C PHE A 446 -2.40 8.45 7.79
N ALA A 447 -3.61 7.98 8.10
CA ALA A 447 -4.33 8.30 9.35
C ALA A 447 -3.65 7.77 10.63
N MET A 448 -2.75 6.77 10.54
CA MET A 448 -2.08 6.20 11.71
C MET A 448 -0.78 6.94 12.11
N ARG A 449 -0.12 7.60 11.16
CA ARG A 449 1.14 8.33 11.45
C ARG A 449 0.90 9.63 12.23
N THR A 450 -0.32 10.14 12.20
CA THR A 450 -0.76 11.27 13.02
C THR A 450 -1.11 10.89 14.46
N ARG A 451 -1.46 9.61 14.72
CA ARG A 451 -1.94 9.14 16.04
C ARG A 451 -0.87 8.46 16.90
N SER A 452 0.27 8.03 16.37
CA SER A 452 1.30 7.31 17.15
C SER A 452 2.25 8.20 17.97
N MET A 453 1.89 9.45 18.29
CA MET A 453 2.75 10.39 19.04
C MET A 453 2.08 11.13 20.22
N PRO A 454 1.33 10.47 21.13
CA PRO A 454 1.18 10.96 22.50
C PRO A 454 1.91 10.01 23.45
N GLY A 455 3.25 10.08 23.50
CA GLY A 455 4.02 9.16 24.36
C GLY A 455 5.49 9.51 24.58
N ALA A 456 5.93 10.73 24.28
CA ALA A 456 7.31 11.17 24.54
C ALA A 456 7.36 12.56 25.18
N ALA A 457 6.43 12.83 26.12
CA ALA A 457 6.40 14.05 26.92
C ALA A 457 6.25 13.75 28.44
N LYS A 458 6.76 12.60 28.89
CA LYS A 458 7.00 12.29 30.31
C LYS A 458 8.36 11.59 30.46
N ALA A 459 9.41 12.29 30.08
CA ALA A 459 10.79 12.04 30.48
C ALA A 459 11.62 13.27 30.09
N ALA A 460 11.41 14.36 30.83
CA ALA A 460 12.31 15.49 30.93
C ALA A 460 12.24 15.98 32.37
#